data_AF-A0A9J7DEV4-F1
#
_entry.id   AF-A0A9J7DEV4-F1
#
_cell.length_a   1.000
_cell.length_b   1.000
_cell.length_c   1.000
_cell.angle_alpha   90.00
_cell.angle_beta   90.00
_cell.angle_gamma   90.00
#
_symmetry.space_group_name_H-M   'P 1'
#
loop_
_entity.id
_entity.type
_entity.pdbx_description
1 polymer ?
#
loop_
_entity_poly.entity_id
_entity_poly.type
_entity_poly.pdbx_seq_one_letter_code
_entity_poly.pdbx_strand_id
1 'polypeptide(L)'
;MSFYRFYWVLFIVLHVLLPVNSPLEYWGDSLTASIVVAFSLRYMIVLNVCWLINSAHFVWGLDKSFKPSDSNSVFFITKSYWPQYHYMLPNDYQSGEFGDYASGFTTAMIRVFAALDAASDLKTISSTAVRNGLTEAVESGRPIVDCINEHAEKEQAELPKNHFLNRNNFM
;
A
#
# COMPACT_ATOMS: atom_id res chain seq x y z
N MET A 1 -3.61 10.86 22.58
CA MET A 1 -2.31 11.55 22.74
C MET A 1 -1.78 11.87 21.34
N SER A 2 -1.53 13.14 21.01
CA SER A 2 -1.26 13.54 19.62
C SER A 2 0.22 13.33 19.27
N PHE A 3 0.48 12.46 18.29
CA PHE A 3 1.81 12.07 17.81
C PHE A 3 2.70 13.27 17.44
N TYR A 4 2.12 14.35 16.93
CA TYR A 4 2.84 15.54 16.48
C TYR A 4 3.72 16.19 17.55
N ARG A 5 3.36 16.06 18.83
CA ARG A 5 4.15 16.64 19.94
C ARG A 5 5.50 15.95 20.14
N PHE A 6 5.57 14.66 19.84
CA PHE A 6 6.78 13.84 20.03
C PHE A 6 7.50 13.52 18.73
N TYR A 7 6.98 14.00 17.59
CA TYR A 7 7.50 13.66 16.26
C TYR A 7 9.02 13.86 16.16
N TRP A 8 9.55 15.03 16.52
CA TRP A 8 10.99 15.32 16.41
C TRP A 8 11.84 14.42 17.31
N VAL A 9 11.37 14.12 18.52
CA VAL A 9 12.08 13.24 19.45
C VAL A 9 12.08 11.81 18.90
N LEU A 10 10.92 11.29 18.50
CA LEU A 10 10.78 9.95 17.93
C LEU A 10 11.55 9.80 16.60
N PHE A 11 11.58 10.85 15.77
CA PHE A 11 12.36 10.89 14.54
C PHE A 11 13.84 10.71 14.84
N ILE A 12 14.42 11.52 15.73
CA ILE A 12 15.84 11.41 16.08
C ILE A 12 16.14 10.01 16.66
N VAL A 13 15.30 9.52 17.58
CA VAL A 13 15.54 8.23 18.24
C VAL A 13 15.42 7.05 17.27
N LEU A 14 14.30 6.93 16.55
CA LEU A 14 13.98 5.76 15.74
C LEU A 14 14.62 5.80 14.34
N HIS A 15 14.80 6.98 13.77
CA HIS A 15 15.31 7.13 12.41
C HIS A 15 16.81 7.40 12.35
N VAL A 16 17.39 8.09 13.34
CA VAL A 16 18.83 8.43 13.35
C VAL A 16 19.59 7.53 14.32
N LEU A 17 19.25 7.58 15.62
CA LEU A 17 20.06 6.92 16.65
C LEU A 17 19.98 5.40 16.56
N LEU A 18 18.78 4.83 16.39
CA LEU A 18 18.60 3.38 16.34
C LEU A 18 19.31 2.73 15.15
N PRO A 19 19.20 3.24 13.90
CA PRO A 19 19.94 2.68 12.76
C PRO A 19 21.44 2.94 12.78
N VAL A 20 21.92 4.02 13.43
CA VAL A 20 23.37 4.29 13.57
C VAL A 20 23.99 3.47 14.69
N ASN A 21 23.26 3.21 15.78
CA ASN A 21 23.77 2.44 16.91
C ASN A 21 23.80 0.93 16.62
N SER A 22 22.88 0.41 15.80
CA SER A 22 22.83 -1.02 15.53
C SER A 22 24.11 -1.60 14.90
N PRO A 23 24.73 -1.02 13.85
CA PRO A 23 25.96 -1.52 13.24
C PRO A 23 27.17 -1.36 14.17
N LEU A 24 27.22 -0.25 14.93
CA LEU A 24 28.27 0.02 15.91
C LEU A 24 28.32 -1.05 17.00
N GLU A 25 27.17 -1.33 17.62
CA GLU A 25 27.10 -2.21 18.79
C GLU A 25 27.13 -3.70 18.41
N TYR A 26 26.36 -4.10 17.39
CA TYR A 26 26.14 -5.52 17.09
C TYR A 26 27.07 -6.07 16.00
N TRP A 27 27.59 -5.22 15.11
CA TRP A 27 28.43 -5.65 13.98
C TRP A 27 29.87 -5.11 14.04
N GLY A 28 30.21 -4.31 15.06
CA GLY A 28 31.56 -3.76 15.24
C GLY A 28 31.97 -2.83 14.10
N ASP A 29 31.00 -2.23 13.43
CA ASP A 29 31.21 -1.42 12.23
C ASP A 29 31.79 -0.03 12.58
N SER A 30 32.37 0.66 11.60
CA SER A 30 32.87 2.02 11.85
C SER A 30 31.72 3.03 11.97
N LEU A 31 31.94 4.12 12.74
CA LEU A 31 30.96 5.22 12.84
C LEU A 31 30.63 5.82 11.47
N THR A 32 31.64 5.98 10.62
CA THR A 32 31.45 6.50 9.27
C THR A 32 30.59 5.58 8.42
N ALA A 33 30.84 4.27 8.44
CA ALA A 33 30.02 3.30 7.71
C ALA A 33 28.56 3.30 8.21
N SER A 34 28.37 3.37 9.53
CA SER A 34 27.05 3.41 10.16
C SER A 34 26.25 4.64 9.74
N ILE A 35 26.87 5.83 9.73
CA ILE A 35 26.22 7.08 9.32
C ILE A 35 25.94 7.10 7.81
N VAL A 36 26.90 6.69 6.99
CA VAL A 36 26.76 6.77 5.52
C VAL A 36 25.79 5.71 5.00
N VAL A 37 25.90 4.46 5.45
CA VAL A 37 25.10 3.35 4.92
C VAL A 37 23.79 3.19 5.68
N ALA A 38 23.87 2.93 7.00
CA ALA A 38 22.69 2.54 7.78
C ALA A 38 21.70 3.70 7.99
N PHE A 39 22.20 4.93 8.06
CA PHE A 39 21.37 6.14 8.10
C PHE A 39 21.18 6.76 6.70
N SER A 40 22.24 7.31 6.09
CA SER A 40 22.09 8.21 4.94
C SER A 40 21.59 7.49 3.67
N LEU A 41 22.26 6.41 3.27
CA LEU A 41 21.89 5.64 2.08
C LEU A 41 20.51 5.01 2.24
N ARG A 42 20.23 4.40 3.39
CA ARG A 42 18.90 3.86 3.71
C ARG A 42 17.83 4.93 3.56
N TYR A 43 18.04 6.12 4.14
CA TYR A 43 17.08 7.21 4.07
C TYR A 43 16.87 7.69 2.62
N MET A 44 17.95 7.85 1.86
CA MET A 44 17.88 8.23 0.45
C MET A 44 17.10 7.21 -0.38
N ILE A 45 17.33 5.91 -0.20
CA ILE A 45 16.60 4.87 -0.94
C ILE A 45 15.10 4.95 -0.65
N VAL A 46 14.71 5.01 0.62
CA VAL A 46 13.29 5.09 1.01
C VAL A 46 12.63 6.33 0.42
N LEU A 47 13.29 7.49 0.53
CA LEU A 47 12.76 8.75 0.01
C LEU A 47 12.57 8.71 -1.52
N ASN A 48 13.56 8.20 -2.24
CA ASN A 48 13.50 8.08 -3.70
C ASN A 48 12.40 7.09 -4.15
N VAL A 49 12.21 5.98 -3.43
CA VAL A 49 11.11 5.05 -3.71
C VAL A 49 9.75 5.72 -3.50
N CYS A 50 9.57 6.45 -2.39
CA CYS A 50 8.32 7.19 -2.14
C CYS A 50 8.03 8.23 -3.24
N TRP A 51 9.04 9.01 -3.63
CA TRP A 51 8.90 10.00 -4.70
C TRP A 51 8.67 9.37 -6.07
N LEU A 52 9.25 8.19 -6.32
CA LEU A 52 9.04 7.44 -7.53
C LEU A 52 7.60 6.95 -7.65
N ILE A 53 7.00 6.42 -6.56
CA ILE A 53 5.59 6.02 -6.54
C ILE A 53 4.68 7.23 -6.81
N ASN A 54 4.96 8.37 -6.17
CA ASN A 54 4.20 9.60 -6.40
C ASN A 54 4.30 10.07 -7.87
N SER A 55 5.51 10.08 -8.43
CA SER A 55 5.73 10.47 -9.83
C SER A 55 5.08 9.49 -10.79
N ALA A 56 5.13 8.19 -10.50
CA ALA A 56 4.52 7.13 -11.29
C ALA A 56 3.00 7.26 -11.37
N HIS A 57 2.32 7.74 -10.33
CA HIS A 57 0.89 8.01 -10.38
C HIS A 57 0.54 9.00 -11.51
N PHE A 58 1.33 10.08 -11.64
CA PHE A 58 1.11 11.11 -12.66
C PHE A 58 1.62 10.70 -14.05
N VAL A 59 2.78 10.05 -14.13
CA VAL A 59 3.41 9.70 -15.42
C VAL A 59 2.79 8.44 -16.05
N TRP A 60 2.45 7.44 -15.26
CA TRP A 60 1.85 6.17 -15.71
C TRP A 60 0.37 6.08 -15.31
N GLY A 61 -0.30 7.23 -15.20
CA GLY A 61 -1.74 7.31 -14.93
C GLY A 61 -2.58 6.59 -15.98
N LEU A 62 -3.90 6.54 -15.74
CA LEU A 62 -4.88 5.87 -16.63
C LEU A 62 -5.19 6.66 -17.91
N ASP A 63 -4.23 7.42 -18.44
CA ASP A 63 -4.40 8.15 -19.69
C ASP A 63 -4.40 7.16 -20.86
N LYS A 64 -5.50 7.12 -21.62
CA LYS A 64 -5.68 6.23 -22.78
C LYS A 64 -4.66 6.50 -23.90
N SER A 65 -4.10 7.70 -23.95
CA SER A 65 -3.12 8.10 -24.96
C SER A 65 -1.69 7.68 -24.63
N PHE A 66 -1.43 7.36 -23.35
CA PHE A 66 -0.10 7.04 -22.87
C PHE A 66 0.07 5.53 -22.71
N LYS A 67 1.03 4.96 -23.45
CA LYS A 67 1.43 3.55 -23.28
C LYS A 67 2.74 3.50 -22.47
N PRO A 68 2.73 2.96 -21.23
CA PRO A 68 3.95 2.79 -20.46
C PRO A 68 4.96 1.89 -21.18
N SER A 69 6.24 2.12 -20.93
CA SER A 69 7.32 1.23 -21.40
C SER A 69 7.26 -0.12 -20.67
N ASP A 70 7.45 -1.22 -21.38
CA ASP A 70 7.48 -2.60 -20.85
C ASP A 70 8.79 -2.87 -20.08
N SER A 71 9.01 -2.14 -19.00
CA SER A 71 10.15 -2.31 -18.10
C SER A 71 9.73 -2.93 -16.77
N ASN A 72 10.64 -3.70 -16.16
CA ASN A 72 10.38 -4.36 -14.88
C ASN A 72 10.05 -3.36 -13.75
N SER A 73 10.62 -2.15 -13.79
CA SER A 73 10.33 -1.08 -12.83
C SER A 73 8.90 -0.56 -12.96
N VAL A 74 8.45 -0.33 -14.20
CA VAL A 74 7.05 0.04 -14.48
C VAL A 74 6.12 -1.05 -13.99
N PHE A 75 6.42 -2.31 -14.29
CA PHE A 75 5.63 -3.45 -13.81
C PHE A 75 5.54 -3.48 -12.29
N PHE A 76 6.69 -3.40 -11.59
CA PHE A 76 6.72 -3.45 -10.12
C PHE A 76 5.91 -2.30 -9.48
N ILE A 77 6.01 -1.09 -10.02
CA ILE A 77 5.32 0.07 -9.45
C ILE A 77 3.82 0.04 -9.77
N THR A 78 3.46 -0.25 -11.02
CA THR A 78 2.05 -0.22 -11.47
C THR A 78 1.27 -1.45 -11.05
N LYS A 79 1.91 -2.59 -10.82
CA LYS A 79 1.23 -3.83 -10.36
C LYS A 79 1.35 -4.07 -8.87
N SER A 80 2.53 -3.89 -8.26
CA SER A 80 2.70 -4.22 -6.83
C SER A 80 2.22 -3.13 -5.88
N TYR A 81 2.30 -1.85 -6.28
CA TYR A 81 1.80 -0.72 -5.47
C TYR A 81 0.53 -0.09 -6.04
N TRP A 82 0.27 -0.33 -7.32
CA TRP A 82 -0.85 0.15 -8.10
C TRP A 82 -1.46 1.49 -7.63
N PRO A 83 -0.69 2.59 -7.70
CA PRO A 83 -1.08 3.86 -7.09
C PRO A 83 -2.40 4.40 -7.66
N GLN A 84 -2.71 4.14 -8.93
CA GLN A 84 -3.96 4.54 -9.56
C GLN A 84 -5.17 3.89 -8.87
N TYR A 85 -5.11 2.59 -8.58
CA TYR A 85 -6.16 1.90 -7.83
C TYR A 85 -6.27 2.47 -6.42
N HIS A 86 -5.15 2.61 -5.71
CA HIS A 86 -5.13 3.13 -4.34
C HIS A 86 -5.76 4.53 -4.22
N TYR A 87 -5.49 5.44 -5.16
CA TYR A 87 -6.09 6.77 -5.15
C TYR A 87 -7.56 6.80 -5.59
N MET A 88 -8.01 5.88 -6.44
CA MET A 88 -9.43 5.77 -6.83
C MET A 88 -10.28 5.13 -5.72
N LEU A 89 -9.72 4.13 -5.03
CA LEU A 89 -10.41 3.30 -4.04
C LEU A 89 -9.62 3.25 -2.73
N PRO A 90 -9.52 4.37 -1.99
CA PRO A 90 -8.67 4.48 -0.80
C PRO A 90 -9.12 3.60 0.37
N ASN A 91 -10.34 3.07 0.31
CA ASN A 91 -10.94 2.27 1.37
C ASN A 91 -10.50 0.79 1.32
N ASP A 92 -9.88 0.33 0.24
CA ASP A 92 -9.39 -1.05 0.15
C ASP A 92 -8.03 -1.21 0.84
N TYR A 93 -7.99 -2.01 1.92
CA TYR A 93 -6.75 -2.24 2.67
C TYR A 93 -5.70 -3.01 1.86
N GLN A 94 -6.10 -3.71 0.79
CA GLN A 94 -5.21 -4.51 -0.06
C GLN A 94 -4.55 -3.68 -1.16
N SER A 95 -5.19 -2.58 -1.59
CA SER A 95 -4.66 -1.59 -2.53
C SER A 95 -4.27 -2.15 -3.92
N GLY A 96 -5.05 -3.07 -4.49
CA GLY A 96 -4.91 -3.44 -5.91
C GLY A 96 -5.88 -4.52 -6.35
N GLU A 97 -6.32 -4.54 -7.61
CA GLU A 97 -7.48 -5.32 -8.15
C GLU A 97 -7.21 -6.75 -8.72
N PHE A 98 -5.97 -7.11 -9.09
CA PHE A 98 -5.68 -8.33 -9.88
C PHE A 98 -4.51 -9.16 -9.34
N GLY A 99 -4.63 -10.49 -9.39
CA GLY A 99 -3.53 -11.45 -9.21
C GLY A 99 -3.58 -12.22 -7.89
N ASP A 100 -2.41 -12.43 -7.30
CA ASP A 100 -2.15 -13.17 -6.05
C ASP A 100 -2.59 -12.33 -4.82
N TYR A 101 -3.84 -11.83 -4.89
CA TYR A 101 -4.40 -10.59 -4.32
C TYR A 101 -4.20 -10.38 -2.80
N ALA A 102 -3.65 -11.33 -2.06
CA ALA A 102 -3.40 -11.18 -0.63
C ALA A 102 -2.08 -11.82 -0.17
N SER A 103 -1.17 -12.16 -1.08
CA SER A 103 0.18 -12.66 -0.78
C SER A 103 1.22 -11.54 -0.60
N GLY A 104 0.81 -10.28 -0.80
CA GLY A 104 1.66 -9.11 -0.53
C GLY A 104 2.10 -9.04 0.93
N PHE A 105 3.37 -8.70 1.17
CA PHE A 105 3.94 -8.63 2.51
C PHE A 105 3.16 -7.68 3.44
N THR A 106 2.78 -6.51 2.94
CA THR A 106 2.01 -5.51 3.72
C THR A 106 0.63 -6.04 4.11
N THR A 107 -0.11 -6.59 3.14
CA THR A 107 -1.44 -7.18 3.36
C THR A 107 -1.38 -8.35 4.34
N ALA A 108 -0.36 -9.20 4.24
CA ALA A 108 -0.11 -10.28 5.19
C ALA A 108 0.17 -9.75 6.61
N MET A 109 1.02 -8.73 6.76
CA MET A 109 1.29 -8.10 8.06
C MET A 109 0.02 -7.48 8.68
N ILE A 110 -0.78 -6.77 7.88
CA ILE A 110 -2.06 -6.20 8.33
C ILE A 110 -2.99 -7.31 8.84
N ARG A 111 -3.06 -8.44 8.14
CA ARG A 111 -3.88 -9.60 8.55
C ARG A 111 -3.34 -10.30 9.79
N VAL A 112 -2.01 -10.33 9.99
CA VAL A 112 -1.42 -10.79 11.27
C VAL A 112 -1.87 -9.90 12.41
N PHE A 113 -1.84 -8.58 12.25
CA PHE A 113 -2.38 -7.67 13.25
C PHE A 113 -3.88 -7.85 13.46
N ALA A 114 -4.64 -8.15 12.41
CA ALA A 114 -6.05 -8.47 12.53
C ALA A 114 -6.30 -9.78 13.29
N ALA A 115 -5.45 -10.79 13.09
CA ALA A 115 -5.51 -12.05 13.84
C ALA A 115 -5.10 -11.90 15.32
N LEU A 116 -4.33 -10.85 15.64
CA LEU A 116 -3.95 -10.47 16.99
C LEU A 116 -4.95 -9.49 17.64
N ASP A 117 -6.12 -9.25 17.03
CA ASP A 117 -7.12 -8.25 17.44
C ASP A 117 -6.58 -6.80 17.54
N ALA A 118 -5.44 -6.52 16.91
CA ALA A 118 -4.83 -5.19 16.84
C ALA A 118 -5.36 -4.35 15.67
N ALA A 119 -6.03 -4.99 14.69
CA ALA A 119 -6.72 -4.35 13.59
C ALA A 119 -8.11 -4.98 13.40
N SER A 120 -9.10 -4.17 13.08
CA SER A 120 -10.49 -4.60 12.87
C SER A 120 -11.12 -3.80 11.73
N ASP A 121 -12.26 -4.27 11.21
CA ASP A 121 -13.02 -3.59 10.15
C ASP A 121 -12.20 -3.37 8.87
N LEU A 122 -11.43 -4.39 8.47
CA LEU A 122 -10.69 -4.35 7.21
C LEU A 122 -11.70 -4.43 6.07
N LYS A 123 -11.67 -3.43 5.19
CA LYS A 123 -12.56 -3.32 4.03
C LYS A 123 -11.83 -3.70 2.78
N THR A 124 -12.45 -4.54 1.95
CA THR A 124 -11.89 -4.92 0.67
C THR A 124 -12.91 -4.90 -0.44
N ILE A 125 -12.44 -4.69 -1.66
CA ILE A 125 -13.29 -4.52 -2.83
C ILE A 125 -13.00 -5.66 -3.79
N SER A 126 -14.01 -6.46 -4.09
CA SER A 126 -13.84 -7.58 -5.02
C SER A 126 -13.73 -7.10 -6.47
N SER A 127 -13.08 -7.88 -7.32
CA SER A 127 -13.06 -7.62 -8.77
C SER A 127 -14.47 -7.65 -9.38
N THR A 128 -15.42 -8.35 -8.75
CA THR A 128 -16.84 -8.38 -9.18
C THR A 128 -17.51 -7.04 -8.91
N ALA A 129 -17.31 -6.46 -7.73
CA ALA A 129 -17.82 -5.13 -7.39
C ALA A 129 -17.23 -4.05 -8.31
N VAL A 130 -15.93 -4.10 -8.59
CA VAL A 130 -15.28 -3.17 -9.54
C VAL A 130 -15.89 -3.33 -10.93
N ARG A 131 -16.03 -4.57 -11.43
CA ARG A 131 -16.62 -4.83 -12.75
C ARG A 131 -18.06 -4.30 -12.85
N ASN A 132 -18.91 -4.60 -11.87
CA ASN A 132 -20.30 -4.16 -11.86
C ASN A 132 -20.41 -2.63 -11.77
N GLY A 133 -19.59 -2.00 -10.92
CA GLY A 133 -19.53 -0.55 -10.81
C GLY A 133 -19.07 0.12 -12.11
N LEU A 134 -18.09 -0.46 -12.81
CA LEU A 134 -17.65 0.02 -14.11
C LEU A 134 -18.74 -0.12 -15.18
N THR A 135 -19.47 -1.24 -15.21
CA THR A 135 -20.60 -1.44 -16.13
C THR A 135 -21.70 -0.41 -15.88
N GLU A 136 -22.08 -0.20 -14.62
CA GLU A 136 -23.10 0.78 -14.26
C GLU A 136 -22.65 2.21 -14.61
N ALA A 137 -21.38 2.57 -14.38
CA ALA A 137 -20.86 3.88 -14.74
C ALA A 137 -20.94 4.14 -16.25
N VAL A 138 -20.70 3.13 -17.07
CA VAL A 138 -20.82 3.23 -18.54
C VAL A 138 -22.27 3.37 -18.98
N GLU A 139 -23.21 2.63 -18.38
CA GLU A 139 -24.63 2.67 -18.74
C GLU A 139 -25.34 3.93 -18.26
N SER A 140 -25.05 4.37 -17.04
CA SER A 140 -25.71 5.50 -16.38
C SER A 140 -25.04 6.85 -16.62
N GLY A 141 -23.76 6.86 -17.02
CA GLY A 141 -22.94 8.06 -17.12
C GLY A 141 -22.54 8.67 -15.77
N ARG A 142 -22.80 7.97 -14.66
CA ARG A 142 -22.40 8.39 -13.30
C ARG A 142 -20.88 8.30 -13.09
N PRO A 143 -20.32 9.02 -12.11
CA PRO A 143 -18.90 8.91 -11.77
C PRO A 143 -18.51 7.47 -11.41
N ILE A 144 -17.41 6.98 -11.99
CA ILE A 144 -16.93 5.59 -11.83
C ILE A 144 -16.73 5.22 -10.36
N VAL A 145 -16.10 6.10 -9.59
CA VAL A 145 -15.77 5.86 -8.18
C VAL A 145 -17.02 5.66 -7.33
N ASP A 146 -18.08 6.44 -7.60
CA ASP A 146 -19.33 6.36 -6.83
C ASP A 146 -20.03 5.02 -7.10
N CYS A 147 -20.13 4.61 -8.38
CA CYS A 147 -20.72 3.33 -8.74
C CYS A 147 -19.95 2.16 -8.10
N ILE A 148 -18.62 2.18 -8.14
CA ILE A 148 -17.81 1.12 -7.54
C ILE A 148 -18.03 1.07 -6.02
N ASN A 149 -18.02 2.23 -5.34
CA ASN A 149 -18.24 2.26 -3.89
C ASN A 149 -19.62 1.73 -3.50
N GLU A 150 -20.68 2.04 -4.25
CA GLU A 150 -22.02 1.52 -3.98
C GLU A 150 -22.09 -0.02 -4.08
N HIS A 151 -21.45 -0.61 -5.09
CA HIS A 151 -21.38 -2.07 -5.20
C HIS A 151 -20.48 -2.68 -4.13
N ALA A 152 -19.36 -2.03 -3.81
CA ALA A 152 -18.44 -2.47 -2.77
C ALA A 152 -19.09 -2.47 -1.38
N GLU A 153 -19.87 -1.44 -1.04
CA GLU A 153 -20.58 -1.36 0.23
C GLU A 153 -21.65 -2.44 0.38
N LYS A 154 -22.38 -2.74 -0.69
CA LYS A 154 -23.38 -3.83 -0.71
C LYS A 154 -22.71 -5.18 -0.45
N GLU A 155 -21.63 -5.49 -1.17
CA GLU A 155 -20.89 -6.73 -0.98
C GLU A 155 -20.26 -6.80 0.42
N GLN A 156 -19.68 -5.71 0.90
CA GLN A 156 -19.05 -5.63 2.23
C GLN A 156 -20.05 -5.86 3.36
N ALA A 157 -21.32 -5.48 3.19
CA ALA A 157 -22.40 -5.73 4.16
C ALA A 157 -22.82 -7.20 4.23
N GLU A 158 -22.66 -7.96 3.14
CA GLU A 158 -22.95 -9.39 3.07
C GLU A 158 -21.77 -10.23 3.60
N LEU A 159 -20.55 -9.69 3.55
CA LEU A 159 -19.35 -10.39 4.01
C LEU A 159 -19.34 -10.61 5.53
N PRO A 160 -18.89 -11.78 6.01
CA PRO A 160 -18.71 -12.00 7.43
C PRO A 160 -17.61 -11.08 7.98
N LYS A 161 -17.73 -10.68 9.24
CA LYS A 161 -16.76 -9.79 9.90
C LYS A 161 -15.31 -10.27 9.87
N ASN A 162 -15.08 -11.57 9.69
CA ASN A 162 -13.77 -12.21 9.63
C ASN A 162 -13.38 -12.66 8.21
N HIS A 163 -13.99 -12.11 7.16
CA HIS A 163 -13.73 -12.51 5.76
C HIS A 163 -12.23 -12.44 5.38
N PHE A 164 -11.47 -11.50 5.96
CA PHE A 164 -10.03 -11.33 5.75
C PHE A 164 -9.14 -12.42 6.39
N LEU A 165 -9.69 -13.28 7.25
CA LEU A 165 -8.99 -14.43 7.85
C LEU A 165 -9.31 -15.75 7.15
N ASN A 166 -10.24 -15.77 6.18
CA ASN A 166 -10.69 -17.01 5.56
C ASN A 166 -9.61 -17.60 4.64
N ARG A 167 -9.01 -18.73 5.06
CA ARG A 167 -7.93 -19.43 4.36
C ARG A 167 -8.24 -19.72 2.88
N ASN A 168 -9.51 -19.97 2.54
CA ASN A 168 -9.92 -20.32 1.19
C ASN A 168 -9.74 -19.20 0.17
N ASN A 169 -9.57 -17.95 0.62
CA ASN A 169 -9.31 -16.82 -0.27
C ASN A 169 -7.82 -16.76 -0.72
N PHE A 170 -6.98 -17.69 -0.28
CA PHE A 170 -5.51 -17.61 -0.39
C PHE A 170 -4.83 -18.93 -0.81
N MET A 171 -5.62 -19.93 -1.23
CA MET A 171 -5.15 -21.21 -1.80
C MET A 171 -5.46 -21.24 -3.28
#